data_AF-A0A7J4VP07-F1
#
_entry.id   AF-A0A7J4VP07-F1
#
_cell.length_a   1.000
_cell.length_b   1.000
_cell.length_c   1.000
_cell.angle_alpha   90.00
_cell.angle_beta   90.00
_cell.angle_gamma   90.00
#
_symmetry.space_group_name_H-M   'P 1'
#
loop_
_entity.id
_entity.type
_entity.pdbx_description
1 polymer ?
#
loop_
_entity_poly.entity_id
_entity_poly.type
_entity_poly.pdbx_seq_one_letter_code
_entity_poly.pdbx_strand_id
1 'polypeptide(L)'
;MFRWLSQFLQRLLTVTALAVIAVGSGTALLVAGVNAWGVLSIHDYSAPSRPETREDVYNLPCDDATRSTSYENFDLNRRRGALIESTHPVDVDLGPWKLAVPWGYWNSRPFVRTLNCRHALEALWLQYWIPSLDAPEREMIYVSNTDSPVEERRPNPRPEESVVQAMLKPYGPGLHDKRSTAGWLIESQNLVRGGAGIVQDGGLWKTTVPVGALKAIYWFRSSEIEDLVIRCDPISTRCMGEVDFKDLSLEATLIFNRNAVSQHVLIVDGLRSLLSRWQLTKAVSQ
;
A
#
# COMPACT_ATOMS: atom_id res chain seq x y z
N MET A 1 8.22 24.78 -61.44
CA MET A 1 8.10 26.11 -62.07
C MET A 1 7.74 27.11 -60.98
N PHE A 2 8.63 28.09 -60.75
CA PHE A 2 8.45 29.43 -60.11
C PHE A 2 7.45 29.55 -58.94
N ARG A 3 7.81 29.81 -57.67
CA ARG A 3 8.76 30.78 -57.04
C ARG A 3 8.49 32.25 -57.38
N TRP A 4 8.34 33.05 -56.31
CA TRP A 4 8.29 34.53 -56.16
C TRP A 4 6.89 35.18 -56.23
N LEU A 5 6.44 36.05 -55.31
CA LEU A 5 7.09 36.94 -54.32
C LEU A 5 6.51 36.68 -52.90
N SER A 6 7.26 36.41 -51.84
CA SER A 6 8.13 37.30 -51.04
C SER A 6 7.39 38.34 -50.17
N GLN A 7 7.48 38.12 -48.85
CA GLN A 7 7.84 39.13 -47.82
C GLN A 7 6.72 40.12 -47.41
N PHE A 8 6.47 40.46 -46.13
CA PHE A 8 7.39 40.61 -44.99
C PHE A 8 6.58 40.91 -43.71
N LEU A 9 7.06 40.43 -42.56
CA LEU A 9 7.01 41.01 -41.20
C LEU A 9 5.66 41.47 -40.57
N GLN A 10 5.24 40.96 -39.40
CA GLN A 10 5.81 41.19 -38.05
C GLN A 10 5.62 42.64 -37.58
N ARG A 11 4.82 42.84 -36.50
CA ARG A 11 4.83 43.90 -35.45
C ARG A 11 3.40 44.29 -35.03
N LEU A 12 3.00 44.00 -33.79
CA LEU A 12 3.26 44.72 -32.53
C LEU A 12 2.19 45.80 -32.27
N LEU A 13 1.78 45.85 -30.99
CA LEU A 13 1.48 47.04 -30.18
C LEU A 13 0.03 47.57 -30.10
N THR A 14 -0.53 47.33 -28.90
CA THR A 14 -1.09 48.34 -27.97
C THR A 14 -2.04 49.39 -28.51
N VAL A 15 -3.27 49.39 -27.97
CA VAL A 15 -3.96 50.65 -27.67
C VAL A 15 -4.25 50.68 -26.17
N THR A 16 -3.42 51.47 -25.50
CA THR A 16 -3.65 52.15 -24.24
C THR A 16 -5.02 52.81 -24.18
N ALA A 17 -5.81 52.54 -23.15
CA ALA A 17 -6.85 53.45 -22.69
C ALA A 17 -6.38 54.10 -21.38
N LEU A 18 -5.59 55.16 -21.54
CA LEU A 18 -5.40 56.19 -20.53
C LEU A 18 -6.71 56.98 -20.43
N ALA A 19 -7.41 56.88 -19.30
CA ALA A 19 -8.37 57.89 -18.89
C ALA A 19 -7.70 58.76 -17.82
N VAL A 20 -7.07 59.85 -18.28
CA VAL A 20 -6.70 60.98 -17.43
C VAL A 20 -7.96 61.79 -17.21
N ILE A 21 -8.45 61.81 -15.97
CA ILE A 21 -9.34 62.87 -15.49
C ILE A 21 -8.51 63.69 -14.50
N ALA A 22 -8.16 64.90 -14.92
CA ALA A 22 -7.47 65.88 -14.09
C ALA A 22 -8.38 67.10 -13.91
N VAL A 23 -8.96 67.24 -12.71
CA VAL A 23 -9.28 68.49 -11.98
C VAL A 23 -9.63 67.99 -10.57
N GLY A 24 -9.17 68.45 -9.40
CA GLY A 24 -8.31 69.54 -8.96
C GLY A 24 -8.51 69.57 -7.44
N SER A 25 -7.43 69.73 -6.68
CA SER A 25 -7.37 70.05 -5.24
C SER A 25 -8.11 69.15 -4.23
N GLY A 26 -7.32 68.37 -3.47
CA GLY A 26 -7.61 68.08 -2.05
C GLY A 26 -8.29 66.74 -1.72
N THR A 27 -7.63 65.62 -2.01
CA THR A 27 -8.10 64.27 -1.65
C THR A 27 -8.01 63.98 -0.15
N ALA A 28 -9.18 63.87 0.49
CA ALA A 28 -9.42 62.92 1.57
C ALA A 28 -10.72 62.17 1.23
N LEU A 29 -10.63 60.90 0.79
CA LEU A 29 -11.68 59.88 0.95
C LEU A 29 -11.21 58.51 0.42
N LEU A 30 -10.86 57.66 1.39
CA LEU A 30 -11.25 56.25 1.54
C LEU A 30 -11.63 55.50 0.26
N VAL A 31 -10.74 54.60 -0.19
CA VAL A 31 -11.17 53.39 -0.91
C VAL A 31 -11.20 52.25 0.10
N ALA A 32 -12.42 51.89 0.49
CA ALA A 32 -12.73 50.74 1.30
C ALA A 32 -12.22 49.46 0.61
N GLY A 33 -11.54 48.63 1.39
CA GLY A 33 -10.95 47.38 0.93
C GLY A 33 -11.99 46.36 0.51
N VAL A 34 -11.64 45.61 -0.54
CA VAL A 34 -12.17 44.27 -0.75
C VAL A 34 -11.02 43.31 -0.44
N ASN A 35 -11.08 42.76 0.77
CA ASN A 35 -10.19 41.72 1.25
C ASN A 35 -10.45 40.44 0.45
N ALA A 36 -9.65 40.20 -0.59
CA ALA A 36 -9.49 38.87 -1.16
C ALA A 36 -8.23 38.24 -0.56
N TRP A 37 -8.33 37.83 0.71
CA TRP A 37 -7.44 36.84 1.31
C TRP A 37 -7.77 35.46 0.70
N GLY A 38 -7.43 35.29 -0.58
CA GLY A 38 -7.23 33.98 -1.16
C GLY A 38 -5.78 33.59 -0.88
N VAL A 39 -5.56 32.83 0.18
CA VAL A 39 -4.28 32.15 0.43
C VAL A 39 -4.06 31.16 -0.70
N LEU A 40 -3.49 31.65 -1.80
CA LEU A 40 -2.76 30.83 -2.75
C LEU A 40 -1.51 30.35 -2.02
N SER A 41 -1.63 29.25 -1.29
CA SER A 41 -0.46 28.45 -0.89
C SER A 41 0.09 27.80 -2.15
N ILE A 42 0.78 28.61 -2.96
CA ILE A 42 1.74 28.13 -3.92
C ILE A 42 2.87 27.60 -3.04
N HIS A 43 2.99 26.29 -2.90
CA HIS A 43 4.20 25.70 -2.35
C HIS A 43 5.35 26.17 -3.22
N ASP A 44 6.13 27.12 -2.71
CA ASP A 44 7.40 27.52 -3.31
C ASP A 44 8.29 26.28 -3.35
N TYR A 45 8.32 25.61 -4.50
CA TYR A 45 9.32 24.59 -4.82
C TYR A 45 10.67 25.27 -5.12
N SER A 46 11.17 26.03 -4.14
CA SER A 46 12.55 26.45 -4.12
C SER A 46 13.38 25.20 -3.83
N ALA A 47 14.31 24.82 -4.72
CA ALA A 47 15.25 23.76 -4.42
C ALA A 47 15.96 24.07 -3.09
N PRO A 48 15.88 23.18 -2.08
CA PRO A 48 16.43 23.51 -0.76
C PRO A 48 17.94 23.71 -0.88
N SER A 49 18.44 24.75 -0.22
CA SER A 49 19.87 25.14 -0.20
C SER A 49 20.76 24.11 0.49
N ARG A 50 20.17 23.12 1.16
CA ARG A 50 20.82 21.97 1.78
C ARG A 50 20.07 20.68 1.45
N PRO A 51 20.74 19.52 1.43
CA PRO A 51 20.06 18.23 1.38
C PRO A 51 19.05 18.11 2.54
N GLU A 52 17.87 17.56 2.25
CA GLU A 52 16.88 17.24 3.29
C GLU A 52 17.42 16.13 4.20
N THR A 53 17.15 16.26 5.49
CA THR A 53 17.50 15.28 6.53
C THR A 53 16.29 14.40 6.88
N ARG A 54 16.53 13.34 7.64
CA ARG A 54 15.46 12.50 8.20
C ARG A 54 14.50 13.32 9.06
N GLU A 55 15.04 14.21 9.87
CA GLU A 55 14.27 15.06 10.77
C GLU A 55 13.39 16.04 9.99
N ASP A 56 13.86 16.55 8.83
CA ASP A 56 13.02 17.36 7.95
C ASP A 56 11.83 16.56 7.40
N VAL A 57 12.05 15.29 7.03
CA VAL A 57 10.99 14.38 6.54
C VAL A 57 9.97 14.05 7.62
N TYR A 58 10.43 13.75 8.85
CA TYR A 58 9.54 13.42 9.96
C TYR A 58 8.71 14.62 10.43
N ASN A 59 9.16 15.85 10.17
CA ASN A 59 8.43 17.07 10.52
C ASN A 59 7.53 17.61 9.38
N LEU A 60 7.40 16.88 8.26
CA LEU A 60 6.48 17.28 7.19
C LEU A 60 5.04 17.36 7.72
N PRO A 61 4.27 18.39 7.33
CA PRO A 61 2.85 18.40 7.67
C PRO A 61 2.14 17.21 7.00
N CYS A 62 1.09 16.71 7.64
CA CYS A 62 0.16 15.79 6.97
C CYS A 62 -0.48 16.51 5.77
N ASP A 63 -0.27 15.97 4.57
CA ASP A 63 -0.90 16.42 3.33
C ASP A 63 -1.50 15.20 2.59
N ASP A 64 -2.80 14.99 2.81
CA ASP A 64 -3.61 13.96 2.15
C ASP A 64 -4.27 14.44 0.85
N ALA A 65 -3.98 15.67 0.41
CA ALA A 65 -4.58 16.21 -0.80
C ALA A 65 -4.16 15.37 -2.02
N THR A 66 -5.13 15.11 -2.90
CA THR A 66 -4.97 14.26 -4.10
C THR A 66 -4.16 14.93 -5.24
N ARG A 67 -3.32 15.94 -4.94
CA ARG A 67 -2.60 16.70 -5.97
C ARG A 67 -1.41 15.91 -6.54
N SER A 68 -1.51 15.72 -7.86
CA SER A 68 -0.47 15.46 -8.87
C SER A 68 0.45 14.25 -8.64
N THR A 69 0.31 13.24 -9.51
CA THR A 69 1.25 12.14 -9.72
C THR A 69 2.34 12.50 -10.76
N SER A 70 2.89 13.72 -10.71
CA SER A 70 3.99 14.10 -11.63
C SER A 70 5.25 13.28 -11.35
N TYR A 71 6.10 13.09 -12.37
CA TYR A 71 7.36 12.36 -12.25
C TYR A 71 8.31 12.97 -11.19
N GLU A 72 8.32 14.30 -11.08
CA GLU A 72 9.02 15.04 -10.03
C GLU A 72 8.56 14.67 -8.63
N ASN A 73 7.25 14.37 -8.45
CA ASN A 73 6.72 13.88 -7.18
C ASN A 73 7.17 12.44 -6.89
N PHE A 74 7.35 11.59 -7.90
CA PHE A 74 7.84 10.22 -7.69
C PHE A 74 9.30 10.19 -7.22
N ASP A 75 10.19 10.93 -7.89
CA ASP A 75 11.60 10.98 -7.50
C ASP A 75 11.83 11.66 -6.15
N LEU A 76 11.08 12.73 -5.86
CA LEU A 76 11.11 13.35 -4.53
C LEU A 76 10.62 12.37 -3.45
N ASN A 77 9.50 11.68 -3.70
CA ASN A 77 8.96 10.69 -2.78
C ASN A 77 9.95 9.55 -2.53
N ARG A 78 10.59 9.04 -3.58
CA ARG A 78 11.61 7.99 -3.50
C ARG A 78 12.81 8.43 -2.65
N ARG A 79 13.35 9.64 -2.90
CA ARG A 79 14.48 10.19 -2.14
C ARG A 79 14.14 10.38 -0.66
N ARG A 80 13.00 11.01 -0.35
CA ARG A 80 12.56 11.21 1.03
C ARG A 80 12.21 9.88 1.71
N GLY A 81 11.62 8.94 0.99
CA GLY A 81 11.25 7.62 1.50
C GLY A 81 12.45 6.77 1.90
N ALA A 82 13.62 7.00 1.28
CA ALA A 82 14.88 6.37 1.67
C ALA A 82 15.46 6.92 2.99
N LEU A 83 14.98 8.07 3.48
CA LEU A 83 15.40 8.64 4.76
C LEU A 83 14.57 8.11 5.93
N ILE A 84 13.41 7.48 5.66
CA ILE A 84 12.50 6.94 6.67
C ILE A 84 12.98 5.58 7.13
N GLU A 85 13.13 5.42 8.44
CA GLU A 85 13.50 4.15 9.04
C GLU A 85 12.38 3.12 8.86
N SER A 86 12.73 1.88 8.51
CA SER A 86 11.75 0.80 8.32
C SER A 86 10.87 0.54 9.54
N THR A 87 11.36 0.87 10.74
CA THR A 87 10.66 0.72 12.02
C THR A 87 9.80 1.90 12.40
N HIS A 88 9.82 3.00 11.64
CA HIS A 88 9.01 4.18 11.93
C HIS A 88 7.52 3.82 11.87
N PRO A 89 6.74 4.00 12.96
CA PRO A 89 5.33 3.63 13.01
C PRO A 89 4.47 4.58 12.18
N VAL A 90 3.51 4.02 11.44
CA VAL A 90 2.50 4.79 10.71
C VAL A 90 1.12 4.39 11.23
N ASP A 91 0.31 5.38 11.60
CA ASP A 91 -1.03 5.19 12.14
C ASP A 91 -2.01 4.77 11.05
N VAL A 92 -2.69 3.64 11.27
CA VAL A 92 -3.68 3.05 10.36
C VAL A 92 -4.98 2.75 11.10
N ASP A 93 -6.08 3.23 10.52
CA ASP A 93 -7.43 2.77 10.83
C ASP A 93 -7.86 1.76 9.75
N LEU A 94 -7.85 0.46 10.07
CA LEU A 94 -8.29 -0.63 9.20
C LEU A 94 -9.66 -1.14 9.67
N GLY A 95 -10.72 -0.50 9.21
CA GLY A 95 -12.07 -0.70 9.77
C GLY A 95 -12.09 -0.45 11.29
N PRO A 96 -12.44 -1.44 12.13
CA PRO A 96 -12.44 -1.27 13.59
C PRO A 96 -11.03 -1.32 14.22
N TRP A 97 -10.01 -1.68 13.45
CA TRP A 97 -8.65 -1.88 13.95
C TRP A 97 -7.83 -0.60 13.90
N LYS A 98 -7.20 -0.24 15.02
CA LYS A 98 -6.22 0.85 15.10
C LYS A 98 -4.82 0.27 15.25
N LEU A 99 -3.96 0.49 14.25
CA LEU A 99 -2.65 -0.12 14.15
C LEU A 99 -1.56 0.96 14.01
N ALA A 100 -0.37 0.71 14.56
CA ALA A 100 0.86 1.44 14.27
C ALA A 100 1.78 0.54 13.44
N VAL A 101 1.57 0.55 12.13
CA VAL A 101 2.26 -0.35 11.19
C VAL A 101 3.58 0.29 10.79
N PRO A 102 4.74 -0.37 11.03
CA PRO A 102 6.01 0.23 10.67
C PRO A 102 6.19 0.35 9.16
N TRP A 103 6.75 1.48 8.71
CA TRP A 103 6.93 1.88 7.32
C TRP A 103 7.44 0.76 6.39
N GLY A 104 8.41 -0.03 6.85
CA GLY A 104 9.01 -1.10 6.04
C GLY A 104 8.05 -2.24 5.68
N TYR A 105 7.02 -2.46 6.50
CA TYR A 105 6.07 -3.56 6.30
C TYR A 105 4.97 -3.23 5.30
N TRP A 106 4.78 -1.97 4.93
CA TRP A 106 3.80 -1.60 3.91
C TRP A 106 4.24 -2.11 2.54
N ASN A 107 3.35 -2.83 1.89
CA ASN A 107 3.44 -3.14 0.46
C ASN A 107 2.66 -2.03 -0.27
N SER A 108 3.28 -1.31 -1.21
CA SER A 108 2.84 0.04 -1.60
C SER A 108 3.04 1.07 -0.49
N ARG A 109 4.32 1.35 -0.16
CA ARG A 109 4.67 2.35 0.86
C ARG A 109 3.93 3.66 0.56
N PRO A 110 3.27 4.29 1.56
CA PRO A 110 2.48 5.48 1.32
C PRO A 110 3.36 6.63 0.82
N PHE A 111 2.74 7.70 0.31
CA PHE A 111 3.51 8.88 -0.03
C PHE A 111 4.11 9.51 1.24
N VAL A 112 5.34 9.99 1.17
CA VAL A 112 6.03 10.59 2.31
C VAL A 112 5.28 11.83 2.84
N ARG A 113 4.57 12.56 1.99
CA ARG A 113 3.72 13.68 2.42
C ARG A 113 2.54 13.25 3.31
N THR A 114 2.15 11.98 3.26
CA THR A 114 1.10 11.41 4.12
C THR A 114 1.68 10.70 5.33
N LEU A 115 3.01 10.72 5.55
CA LEU A 115 3.67 9.97 6.63
C LEU A 115 3.05 10.25 8.01
N ASN A 116 2.75 11.52 8.27
CA ASN A 116 2.16 11.98 9.53
C ASN A 116 0.62 12.04 9.51
N CYS A 117 -0.01 11.53 8.44
CA CYS A 117 -1.46 11.40 8.38
C CYS A 117 -1.91 10.09 9.02
N ARG A 118 -3.11 10.09 9.58
CA ARG A 118 -3.79 8.84 9.91
C ARG A 118 -4.40 8.25 8.64
N HIS A 119 -4.04 7.01 8.33
CA HIS A 119 -4.51 6.32 7.13
C HIS A 119 -5.77 5.51 7.42
N ALA A 120 -6.93 5.99 6.94
CA ALA A 120 -8.16 5.21 6.95
C ALA A 120 -8.22 4.32 5.70
N LEU A 121 -8.14 3.00 5.88
CA LEU A 121 -8.04 2.01 4.80
C LEU A 121 -9.14 0.95 4.89
N GLU A 122 -9.67 0.56 3.74
CA GLU A 122 -10.55 -0.60 3.62
C GLU A 122 -9.76 -1.91 3.57
N ALA A 123 -8.53 -1.87 3.05
CA ALA A 123 -7.61 -2.99 3.03
C ALA A 123 -6.17 -2.50 3.21
N LEU A 124 -5.35 -3.30 3.88
CA LEU A 124 -3.96 -2.98 4.17
C LEU A 124 -3.05 -4.03 3.55
N TRP A 125 -2.21 -3.62 2.61
CA TRP A 125 -1.20 -4.48 2.00
C TRP A 125 0.10 -4.42 2.80
N LEU A 126 0.57 -5.58 3.21
CA LEU A 126 1.77 -5.81 3.99
C LEU A 126 2.77 -6.71 3.27
N GLN A 127 4.00 -6.67 3.74
CA GLN A 127 5.09 -7.54 3.32
C GLN A 127 6.03 -7.83 4.48
N TYR A 128 6.49 -9.08 4.62
CA TYR A 128 7.47 -9.49 5.63
C TYR A 128 8.22 -10.73 5.18
N TRP A 129 9.46 -10.87 5.62
CA TRP A 129 10.27 -12.05 5.38
C TRP A 129 9.91 -13.19 6.32
N ILE A 130 9.84 -14.40 5.80
CA ILE A 130 9.98 -15.61 6.61
C ILE A 130 11.42 -16.14 6.52
N PRO A 131 11.94 -16.76 7.59
CA PRO A 131 11.30 -16.98 8.89
C PRO A 131 11.42 -15.78 9.86
N SER A 132 12.22 -14.76 9.54
CA SER A 132 12.60 -13.67 10.47
C SER A 132 11.45 -12.77 10.95
N LEU A 133 10.38 -12.69 10.15
CA LEU A 133 9.29 -11.71 10.27
C LEU A 133 9.71 -10.25 10.13
N ASP A 134 10.93 -9.97 9.64
CA ASP A 134 11.39 -8.60 9.39
C ASP A 134 10.75 -8.01 8.12
N ALA A 135 10.58 -6.69 8.10
CA ALA A 135 10.25 -5.97 6.88
C ALA A 135 11.37 -6.13 5.83
N PRO A 136 11.03 -6.30 4.54
CA PRO A 136 12.00 -6.18 3.46
C PRO A 136 12.54 -4.73 3.36
N GLU A 137 13.78 -4.61 2.91
CA GLU A 137 14.46 -3.32 2.71
C GLU A 137 13.79 -2.50 1.61
N ARG A 138 13.30 -3.19 0.58
CA ARG A 138 12.62 -2.61 -0.57
C ARG A 138 11.15 -3.03 -0.66
N GLU A 139 10.43 -2.33 -1.51
CA GLU A 139 9.07 -2.65 -1.84
C GLU A 139 8.98 -3.76 -2.89
N MET A 140 8.17 -4.79 -2.64
CA MET A 140 8.09 -5.96 -3.51
C MET A 140 7.26 -5.78 -4.77
N ILE A 141 6.41 -4.76 -4.88
CA ILE A 141 5.53 -4.55 -6.04
C ILE A 141 6.31 -4.45 -7.37
N TYR A 142 7.58 -4.02 -7.30
CA TYR A 142 8.45 -3.83 -8.46
C TYR A 142 9.42 -5.01 -8.73
N VAL A 143 9.34 -6.08 -7.93
CA VAL A 143 10.22 -7.26 -8.07
C VAL A 143 9.48 -8.36 -8.81
N SER A 144 9.63 -8.37 -10.15
CA SER A 144 8.79 -9.16 -11.04
C SER A 144 9.03 -10.68 -11.01
N ASN A 145 10.12 -11.18 -10.42
CA ASN A 145 10.59 -12.55 -10.70
C ASN A 145 10.86 -13.43 -9.48
N THR A 146 10.89 -12.88 -8.25
CA THR A 146 11.20 -13.68 -7.07
C THR A 146 10.64 -13.06 -5.81
N ASP A 147 10.09 -13.90 -4.93
CA ASP A 147 9.76 -13.52 -3.55
C ASP A 147 10.99 -13.61 -2.64
N SER A 148 12.17 -13.94 -3.16
CA SER A 148 13.43 -13.98 -2.42
C SER A 148 14.40 -12.95 -3.01
N PRO A 149 14.14 -11.64 -2.84
CA PRO A 149 15.00 -10.59 -3.37
C PRO A 149 16.36 -10.56 -2.65
N VAL A 150 17.42 -10.24 -3.38
CA VAL A 150 18.75 -9.96 -2.81
C VAL A 150 18.71 -8.63 -2.06
N GLU A 151 18.98 -8.60 -0.77
CA GLU A 151 19.01 -7.39 0.05
C GLU A 151 20.39 -7.22 0.69
N GLU A 152 20.72 -6.03 1.20
CA GLU A 152 22.04 -5.80 1.81
C GLU A 152 22.25 -6.72 3.02
N ARG A 153 21.23 -6.82 3.87
CA ARG A 153 21.22 -7.76 5.00
C ARG A 153 20.99 -9.22 4.60
N ARG A 154 20.58 -9.50 3.36
CA ARG A 154 20.31 -10.84 2.81
C ARG A 154 20.85 -10.98 1.38
N PRO A 155 22.19 -11.00 1.19
CA PRO A 155 22.78 -10.99 -0.14
C PRO A 155 22.55 -12.31 -0.90
N ASN A 156 22.33 -13.41 -0.18
CA ASN A 156 22.03 -14.73 -0.74
C ASN A 156 20.89 -15.38 0.06
N PRO A 157 19.62 -15.02 -0.22
CA PRO A 157 18.47 -15.61 0.46
C PRO A 157 18.46 -17.13 0.29
N ARG A 158 18.23 -17.85 1.38
CA ARG A 158 18.13 -19.31 1.34
C ARG A 158 16.80 -19.75 0.71
N PRO A 159 16.67 -21.01 0.26
CA PRO A 159 15.42 -21.51 -0.33
C PRO A 159 14.18 -21.39 0.58
N GLU A 160 14.39 -21.46 1.89
CA GLU A 160 13.35 -21.26 2.91
C GLU A 160 13.06 -19.78 3.19
N GLU A 161 13.94 -18.86 2.80
CA GLU A 161 13.78 -17.43 3.01
C GLU A 161 13.03 -16.82 1.83
N SER A 162 11.87 -16.23 2.12
CA SER A 162 11.11 -15.49 1.13
C SER A 162 10.25 -14.43 1.80
N VAL A 163 9.87 -13.43 1.03
CA VAL A 163 8.90 -12.42 1.40
C VAL A 163 7.51 -12.98 1.18
N VAL A 164 6.67 -12.86 2.20
CA VAL A 164 5.23 -13.02 2.11
C VAL A 164 4.62 -11.65 1.91
N GLN A 165 3.71 -11.52 0.96
CA GLN A 165 2.82 -10.37 0.83
C GLN A 165 1.46 -10.75 1.43
N ALA A 166 0.85 -9.85 2.19
CA ALA A 166 -0.42 -10.09 2.86
C ALA A 166 -1.35 -8.90 2.69
N MET A 167 -2.52 -9.08 2.08
CA MET A 167 -3.60 -8.09 2.10
C MET A 167 -4.54 -8.41 3.25
N LEU A 168 -4.66 -7.51 4.21
CA LEU A 168 -5.60 -7.60 5.32
C LEU A 168 -6.87 -6.83 5.01
N LYS A 169 -8.01 -7.44 5.32
CA LYS A 169 -9.32 -6.80 5.13
C LYS A 169 -10.28 -7.17 6.26
N PRO A 170 -10.86 -6.20 6.98
CA PRO A 170 -11.82 -6.47 8.02
C PRO A 170 -13.18 -6.81 7.40
N TYR A 171 -13.94 -7.68 8.07
CA TYR A 171 -15.31 -8.03 7.69
C TYR A 171 -16.26 -7.95 8.90
N GLY A 172 -17.56 -7.90 8.64
CA GLY A 172 -18.59 -7.82 9.69
C GLY A 172 -19.64 -6.74 9.45
N PRO A 173 -20.49 -6.45 10.46
CA PRO A 173 -21.56 -5.47 10.33
C PRO A 173 -21.03 -4.08 9.93
N GLY A 174 -21.57 -3.53 8.84
CA GLY A 174 -21.13 -2.23 8.30
C GLY A 174 -19.90 -2.28 7.39
N LEU A 175 -19.35 -3.48 7.12
CA LEU A 175 -18.22 -3.69 6.21
C LEU A 175 -18.64 -4.47 4.95
N HIS A 176 -17.77 -4.46 3.92
CA HIS A 176 -18.09 -4.85 2.55
C HIS A 176 -18.51 -6.32 2.37
N ASP A 177 -18.06 -7.24 3.23
CA ASP A 177 -18.28 -8.68 3.07
C ASP A 177 -18.95 -9.34 4.27
N LYS A 178 -19.94 -10.21 3.98
CA LYS A 178 -20.64 -11.05 4.98
C LYS A 178 -20.01 -12.44 5.14
N ARG A 179 -19.05 -12.80 4.30
CA ARG A 179 -18.49 -14.15 4.19
C ARG A 179 -17.01 -14.10 3.84
N SER A 180 -16.18 -14.85 4.57
CA SER A 180 -14.74 -14.94 4.29
C SER A 180 -14.45 -15.74 3.02
N THR A 181 -13.40 -15.32 2.31
CA THR A 181 -12.96 -16.01 1.08
C THR A 181 -12.51 -17.45 1.35
N ALA A 182 -11.81 -17.69 2.46
CA ALA A 182 -11.37 -19.04 2.85
C ALA A 182 -12.55 -20.00 3.07
N GLY A 183 -13.57 -19.56 3.83
CA GLY A 183 -14.79 -20.37 4.04
C GLY A 183 -15.56 -20.64 2.75
N TRP A 184 -15.64 -19.64 1.85
CA TRP A 184 -16.22 -19.84 0.52
C TRP A 184 -15.46 -20.86 -0.33
N LEU A 185 -14.13 -20.83 -0.31
CA LEU A 185 -13.30 -21.80 -1.03
C LEU A 185 -13.47 -23.22 -0.49
N ILE A 186 -13.51 -23.38 0.84
CA ILE A 186 -13.73 -24.69 1.48
C ILE A 186 -15.02 -25.32 0.98
N GLU A 187 -16.12 -24.56 0.97
CA GLU A 187 -17.41 -25.06 0.51
C GLU A 187 -17.45 -25.26 -1.01
N SER A 188 -17.07 -24.25 -1.80
CA SER A 188 -17.21 -24.29 -3.27
C SER A 188 -16.33 -25.34 -3.94
N GLN A 189 -15.16 -25.63 -3.36
CA GLN A 189 -14.23 -26.65 -3.88
C GLN A 189 -14.41 -28.01 -3.21
N ASN A 190 -15.44 -28.19 -2.37
CA ASN A 190 -15.69 -29.42 -1.59
C ASN A 190 -14.46 -29.90 -0.80
N LEU A 191 -13.76 -28.98 -0.14
CA LEU A 191 -12.56 -29.27 0.66
C LEU A 191 -12.99 -29.85 2.02
N VAL A 192 -13.38 -31.12 2.02
CA VAL A 192 -13.92 -31.81 3.21
C VAL A 192 -12.87 -32.73 3.82
N ARG A 193 -12.59 -32.56 5.12
CA ARG A 193 -11.72 -33.46 5.88
C ARG A 193 -12.18 -34.93 5.70
N GLY A 194 -11.26 -35.80 5.30
CA GLY A 194 -11.54 -37.23 5.10
C GLY A 194 -12.26 -37.58 3.79
N GLY A 195 -12.47 -36.61 2.89
CA GLY A 195 -12.98 -36.89 1.55
C GLY A 195 -12.02 -37.74 0.70
N ALA A 196 -12.55 -38.40 -0.33
CA ALA A 196 -11.76 -39.23 -1.23
C ALA A 196 -10.68 -38.41 -1.95
N GLY A 197 -9.44 -38.91 -1.96
CA GLY A 197 -8.29 -38.21 -2.56
C GLY A 197 -7.70 -37.09 -1.70
N ILE A 198 -8.19 -36.90 -0.48
CA ILE A 198 -7.71 -35.90 0.48
C ILE A 198 -6.78 -36.57 1.50
N VAL A 199 -5.55 -36.07 1.61
CA VAL A 199 -4.51 -36.65 2.46
C VAL A 199 -3.97 -35.63 3.47
N GLN A 200 -3.34 -36.09 4.55
CA GLN A 200 -2.59 -35.22 5.46
C GLN A 200 -1.23 -34.85 4.87
N ASP A 201 -0.83 -33.59 4.98
CA ASP A 201 0.47 -33.06 4.55
C ASP A 201 0.88 -31.92 5.48
N GLY A 202 1.86 -32.17 6.35
CA GLY A 202 2.43 -31.13 7.23
C GLY A 202 1.44 -30.46 8.20
N GLY A 203 0.38 -31.14 8.63
CA GLY A 203 -0.66 -30.57 9.49
C GLY A 203 -1.81 -29.89 8.74
N LEU A 204 -1.79 -29.91 7.41
CA LEU A 204 -2.87 -29.47 6.53
C LEU A 204 -3.51 -30.68 5.83
N TRP A 205 -4.77 -30.54 5.41
CA TRP A 205 -5.38 -31.43 4.43
C TRP A 205 -4.98 -31.00 3.04
N LYS A 206 -4.63 -31.95 2.18
CA LYS A 206 -4.17 -31.71 0.82
C LYS A 206 -5.06 -32.43 -0.18
N THR A 207 -5.40 -31.75 -1.26
CA THR A 207 -6.10 -32.34 -2.40
C THR A 207 -5.66 -31.70 -3.70
N THR A 208 -6.10 -32.28 -4.82
CA THR A 208 -5.89 -31.72 -6.16
C THR A 208 -7.24 -31.52 -6.83
N VAL A 209 -7.53 -30.31 -7.27
CA VAL A 209 -8.77 -29.95 -7.94
C VAL A 209 -8.49 -29.64 -9.41
N PRO A 210 -9.22 -30.24 -10.37
CA PRO A 210 -9.11 -29.87 -11.78
C PRO A 210 -9.54 -28.42 -12.02
N VAL A 211 -8.72 -27.67 -12.75
CA VAL A 211 -9.02 -26.31 -13.24
C VAL A 211 -8.77 -26.32 -14.75
N GLY A 212 -9.82 -26.58 -15.52
CA GLY A 212 -9.70 -26.87 -16.96
C GLY A 212 -8.86 -28.12 -17.21
N ALA A 213 -7.80 -27.98 -18.02
CA ALA A 213 -6.83 -29.07 -18.28
C ALA A 213 -5.72 -29.18 -17.21
N LEU A 214 -5.65 -28.22 -16.28
CA LEU A 214 -4.63 -28.15 -15.25
C LEU A 214 -5.16 -28.69 -13.92
N LYS A 215 -4.23 -28.94 -13.00
CA LYS A 215 -4.51 -29.46 -11.66
C LYS A 215 -3.91 -28.51 -10.62
N ALA A 216 -4.78 -27.77 -9.94
CA ALA A 216 -4.36 -26.93 -8.82
C ALA A 216 -4.27 -27.78 -7.55
N ILE A 217 -3.22 -27.57 -6.77
CA ILE A 217 -3.07 -28.25 -5.48
C ILE A 217 -3.60 -27.31 -4.41
N TYR A 218 -4.46 -27.86 -3.56
CA TYR A 218 -5.02 -27.16 -2.41
C TYR A 218 -4.48 -27.79 -1.14
N TRP A 219 -4.06 -26.96 -0.20
CA TRP A 219 -3.91 -27.30 1.21
C TRP A 219 -4.91 -26.51 2.02
N PHE A 220 -5.52 -27.12 3.03
CA PHE A 220 -6.52 -26.43 3.82
C PHE A 220 -6.62 -26.94 5.24
N ARG A 221 -7.10 -26.07 6.12
CA ARG A 221 -7.47 -26.33 7.50
C ARG A 221 -8.68 -25.49 7.85
N SER A 222 -9.57 -26.05 8.64
CA SER A 222 -10.68 -25.30 9.23
C SER A 222 -10.74 -25.57 10.73
N SER A 223 -10.96 -24.51 11.50
CA SER A 223 -11.04 -24.53 12.95
C SER A 223 -12.00 -23.45 13.46
N GLU A 224 -12.21 -23.39 14.78
CA GLU A 224 -13.10 -22.40 15.40
C GLU A 224 -12.52 -20.97 15.34
N ILE A 225 -11.20 -20.82 15.34
CA ILE A 225 -10.52 -19.51 15.36
C ILE A 225 -9.97 -19.11 13.99
N GLU A 226 -9.78 -20.07 13.10
CA GLU A 226 -9.11 -19.84 11.83
C GLU A 226 -9.53 -20.84 10.75
N ASP A 227 -9.79 -20.33 9.54
CA ASP A 227 -9.74 -21.14 8.31
C ASP A 227 -8.54 -20.72 7.46
N LEU A 228 -7.88 -21.69 6.84
CA LEU A 228 -6.75 -21.49 5.94
C LEU A 228 -6.99 -22.32 4.68
N VAL A 229 -6.85 -21.70 3.51
CA VAL A 229 -6.81 -22.36 2.21
C VAL A 229 -5.61 -21.84 1.43
N ILE A 230 -4.70 -22.73 1.06
CA ILE A 230 -3.57 -22.43 0.19
C ILE A 230 -3.82 -23.10 -1.16
N ARG A 231 -3.79 -22.31 -2.23
CA ARG A 231 -3.88 -22.77 -3.61
C ARG A 231 -2.56 -22.50 -4.33
N CYS A 232 -2.01 -23.54 -4.95
CA CYS A 232 -0.89 -23.42 -5.86
C CYS A 232 -1.28 -23.92 -7.25
N ASP A 233 -1.27 -23.01 -8.23
CA ASP A 233 -1.45 -23.38 -9.63
C ASP A 233 -0.17 -24.04 -10.17
N PRO A 234 -0.28 -25.05 -11.06
CA PRO A 234 0.84 -25.91 -11.42
C PRO A 234 2.00 -25.17 -12.12
N ILE A 235 1.70 -24.08 -12.84
CA ILE A 235 2.66 -23.28 -13.62
C ILE A 235 3.21 -22.10 -12.78
N SER A 236 2.59 -21.82 -11.63
CA SER A 236 2.99 -20.70 -10.78
C SER A 236 4.13 -21.10 -9.84
N THR A 237 5.12 -20.20 -9.71
CA THR A 237 6.14 -20.26 -8.65
C THR A 237 5.61 -19.71 -7.31
N ARG A 238 4.43 -19.10 -7.33
CA ARG A 238 3.74 -18.52 -6.17
C ARG A 238 2.48 -19.30 -5.83
N CYS A 239 2.12 -19.29 -4.55
CA CYS A 239 0.83 -19.75 -4.06
C CYS A 239 0.04 -18.57 -3.51
N MET A 240 -1.28 -18.70 -3.59
CA MET A 240 -2.21 -17.80 -2.90
C MET A 240 -2.70 -18.51 -1.64
N GLY A 241 -2.69 -17.82 -0.51
CA GLY A 241 -3.32 -18.27 0.72
C GLY A 241 -4.51 -17.38 1.06
N GLU A 242 -5.63 -17.95 1.44
CA GLU A 242 -6.74 -17.21 2.05
C GLU A 242 -6.84 -17.65 3.51
N VAL A 243 -6.75 -16.68 4.41
CA VAL A 243 -6.87 -16.90 5.85
C VAL A 243 -8.07 -16.13 6.37
N ASP A 244 -8.90 -16.78 7.16
CA ASP A 244 -9.96 -16.15 7.92
C ASP A 244 -9.60 -16.20 9.41
N PHE A 245 -9.17 -15.08 9.99
CA PHE A 245 -8.96 -14.95 11.42
C PHE A 245 -10.29 -14.61 12.10
N LYS A 246 -11.08 -15.64 12.40
CA LYS A 246 -12.45 -15.53 12.91
C LYS A 246 -12.55 -14.73 14.21
N ASP A 247 -11.57 -14.90 15.09
CA ASP A 247 -11.46 -14.18 16.36
C ASP A 247 -11.16 -12.67 16.20
N LEU A 248 -10.58 -12.30 15.06
CA LEU A 248 -10.25 -10.93 14.70
C LEU A 248 -11.26 -10.31 13.72
N SER A 249 -12.19 -11.10 13.17
CA SER A 249 -13.07 -10.67 12.07
C SER A 249 -12.27 -10.02 10.93
N LEU A 250 -11.16 -10.66 10.58
CA LEU A 250 -10.18 -10.19 9.61
C LEU A 250 -9.86 -11.32 8.63
N GLU A 251 -9.93 -11.05 7.34
CA GLU A 251 -9.39 -11.95 6.32
C GLU A 251 -8.02 -11.47 5.85
N ALA A 252 -7.18 -12.42 5.44
CA ALA A 252 -5.88 -12.17 4.84
C ALA A 252 -5.72 -12.95 3.54
N THR A 253 -5.46 -12.23 2.44
CA THR A 253 -4.97 -12.85 1.20
C THR A 253 -3.45 -12.80 1.19
N LEU A 254 -2.82 -13.96 1.09
CA LEU A 254 -1.38 -14.16 1.14
C LEU A 254 -0.85 -14.49 -0.26
N ILE A 255 0.30 -13.94 -0.60
CA ILE A 255 1.06 -14.32 -1.79
C ILE A 255 2.49 -14.64 -1.34
N PHE A 256 2.94 -15.86 -1.63
CA PHE A 256 4.25 -16.34 -1.19
C PHE A 256 4.80 -17.42 -2.12
N ASN A 257 6.11 -17.68 -1.99
CA ASN A 257 6.81 -18.68 -2.78
C ASN A 257 6.23 -20.08 -2.54
N ARG A 258 6.03 -20.87 -3.60
CA ARG A 258 5.53 -22.25 -3.51
C ARG A 258 6.37 -23.15 -2.60
N ASN A 259 7.68 -22.91 -2.51
CA ASN A 259 8.56 -23.68 -1.62
C ASN A 259 8.29 -23.40 -0.13
N ALA A 260 7.59 -22.31 0.20
CA ALA A 260 7.26 -21.92 1.56
C ALA A 260 5.93 -22.51 2.08
N VAL A 261 5.22 -23.34 1.30
CA VAL A 261 3.97 -24.00 1.77
C VAL A 261 4.21 -24.81 3.05
N SER A 262 5.36 -25.49 3.18
CA SER A 262 5.72 -26.22 4.40
C SER A 262 5.89 -25.31 5.63
N GLN A 263 6.11 -24.01 5.41
CA GLN A 263 6.26 -22.98 6.45
C GLN A 263 4.95 -22.24 6.76
N HIS A 264 3.79 -22.75 6.33
CA HIS A 264 2.48 -22.11 6.54
C HIS A 264 2.23 -21.65 7.99
N VAL A 265 2.71 -22.39 9.00
CA VAL A 265 2.62 -21.98 10.41
C VAL A 265 3.35 -20.66 10.64
N LEU A 266 4.60 -20.53 10.16
CA LEU A 266 5.39 -19.29 10.29
C LEU A 266 4.76 -18.12 9.55
N ILE A 267 4.12 -18.39 8.40
CA ILE A 267 3.41 -17.38 7.61
C ILE A 267 2.19 -16.87 8.41
N VAL A 268 1.30 -17.77 8.81
CA VAL A 268 0.02 -17.39 9.42
C VAL A 268 0.20 -16.88 10.86
N ASP A 269 0.94 -17.62 11.70
CA ASP A 269 1.19 -17.21 13.09
C ASP A 269 2.14 -16.00 13.16
N GLY A 270 3.04 -15.87 12.17
CA GLY A 270 3.91 -14.71 12.03
C GLY A 270 3.13 -13.44 11.74
N LEU A 271 2.17 -13.49 10.81
CA LEU A 271 1.26 -12.38 10.53
C LEU A 271 0.42 -12.01 11.77
N ARG A 272 -0.14 -13.00 12.48
CA ARG A 272 -0.86 -12.78 13.73
C ARG A 272 0.02 -12.10 14.79
N SER A 273 1.27 -12.54 14.91
CA SER A 273 2.25 -11.96 15.84
C SER A 273 2.60 -10.52 15.48
N LEU A 274 2.80 -10.22 14.20
CA LEU A 274 3.02 -8.86 13.69
C LEU A 274 1.84 -7.95 14.05
N LEU A 275 0.61 -8.39 13.76
CA LEU A 275 -0.60 -7.64 14.08
C LEU A 275 -0.74 -7.38 15.59
N SER A 276 -0.49 -8.38 16.42
CA SER A 276 -0.52 -8.21 17.87
C SER A 276 0.52 -7.20 18.37
N ARG A 277 1.70 -7.11 17.74
CA ARG A 277 2.74 -6.14 18.10
C ARG A 277 2.37 -4.70 17.72
N TRP A 278 1.55 -4.53 16.68
CA TRP A 278 1.21 -3.21 16.13
C TRP A 278 -0.14 -2.68 16.59
N GLN A 279 -0.95 -3.49 17.26
CA GLN A 279 -2.24 -3.05 17.79
C GLN A 279 -2.05 -1.96 18.83
N LEU A 280 -2.66 -0.80 18.58
CA LEU A 280 -2.65 0.32 19.50
C LEU A 280 -3.71 0.15 20.60
N THR A 281 -4.90 -0.38 20.25
CA THR A 281 -5.96 -0.84 21.16
C THR A 281 -7.12 -1.40 20.32
N LYS A 282 -7.78 -2.51 20.73
CA LYS A 282 -9.08 -2.90 20.16
C LYS A 282 -10.12 -1.94 20.73
N ALA A 283 -10.70 -1.08 19.89
CA ALA A 283 -11.86 -0.30 20.32
C ALA A 283 -13.00 -1.30 20.58
N VAL A 284 -13.29 -1.56 21.85
CA VAL A 284 -14.47 -2.34 22.24
C VAL A 284 -15.66 -1.42 21.98
N SER A 285 -16.44 -1.72 20.94
CA SER A 285 -17.76 -1.13 20.76
C SER A 285 -18.62 -1.54 21.96
N GLN A 286 -18.97 -0.57 22.81
CA GLN A 286 -20.01 -0.71 23.84
C GLN A 286 -21.38 -0.79 23.19
#